data_AF-A0A3D1AFQ8-F1
#
_entry.id   AF-A0A3D1AFQ8-F1
#
_cell.length_a   1.000
_cell.length_b   1.000
_cell.length_c   1.000
_cell.angle_alpha   90.00
_cell.angle_beta   90.00
_cell.angle_gamma   90.00
#
_symmetry.space_group_name_H-M   'P 1'
#
loop_
_entity.id
_entity.type
_entity.pdbx_description
1 polymer ?
#
loop_
_entity_poly.entity_id
_entity_poly.type
_entity_poly.pdbx_seq_one_letter_code
_entity_poly.pdbx_strand_id
1 'polypeptide(L)'
;MNQKVILLSLLLVWLTGCTTNVGTGSVRFTDLQTEMRENPEGLGVEKPRFSWKFTSDKPDVMQKAYRIEVAASENELKSGSGLLWNSGRVDSDQSVLVEYAGKPLESGKKYFWRVTVWTNRDETAQSDIRYWSAALLKDSDWKAQWIGLNDTANLKVEDNRTILPARYLRKEFDAVSKPRRAVLYVSGVGSSVCYINGNTVGDDVFGPLPTWYDASVPYLTYDITSFIKKGANAIGVALGNGRYLTMREKGMFGFGLPRLIAQLDIEYENGEHDIIVSDGTWMAS
;
A
#
# COMPACT_ATOMS: atom_id res chain seq x y z
N MET A 1 71.11 11.77 -20.68
CA MET A 1 71.45 12.07 -19.27
C MET A 1 70.53 13.20 -18.83
N ASN A 2 69.39 12.89 -18.16
CA ASN A 2 69.16 12.93 -16.70
C ASN A 2 69.39 14.34 -16.13
N GLN A 3 68.56 14.95 -15.27
CA GLN A 3 67.43 14.59 -14.42
C GLN A 3 66.90 15.96 -13.87
N LYS A 4 65.59 16.26 -13.92
CA LYS A 4 64.63 16.25 -12.79
C LYS A 4 64.69 17.43 -11.76
N VAL A 5 63.52 18.08 -11.60
CA VAL A 5 62.82 18.62 -10.39
C VAL A 5 62.92 20.13 -9.99
N ILE A 6 61.75 20.67 -9.54
CA ILE A 6 61.47 21.75 -8.52
C ILE A 6 61.41 23.21 -9.08
N LEU A 7 60.41 24.10 -8.86
CA LEU A 7 59.13 24.16 -8.10
C LEU A 7 58.41 25.52 -8.38
N LEU A 8 57.08 25.54 -8.13
CA LEU A 8 56.27 26.61 -7.50
C LEU A 8 56.07 28.00 -8.18
N SER A 9 54.83 28.37 -8.52
CA SER A 9 53.99 29.39 -7.83
C SER A 9 52.79 29.94 -8.66
N LEU A 10 51.70 30.29 -7.93
CA LEU A 10 50.45 31.01 -8.30
C LEU A 10 49.40 30.22 -9.11
N LEU A 11 48.09 30.18 -8.80
CA LEU A 11 47.20 31.22 -8.26
C LEU A 11 46.01 30.61 -7.47
N LEU A 12 45.39 31.47 -6.67
CA LEU A 12 44.52 31.31 -5.51
C LEU A 12 43.00 31.35 -5.87
N VAL A 13 42.17 30.86 -4.94
CA VAL A 13 40.73 31.15 -4.67
C VAL A 13 39.68 30.48 -5.57
N TRP A 14 38.89 29.56 -4.99
CA TRP A 14 37.41 29.63 -4.95
C TRP A 14 36.95 28.95 -3.64
N LEU A 15 36.66 29.80 -2.63
CA LEU A 15 35.88 29.47 -1.45
C LEU A 15 34.40 29.56 -1.84
N THR A 16 33.62 28.50 -1.58
CA THR A 16 32.32 28.59 -0.91
C THR A 16 31.88 27.18 -0.57
N GLY A 17 31.90 26.87 0.73
CA GLY A 17 31.48 25.59 1.25
C GLY A 17 29.97 25.42 1.09
N CYS A 18 29.56 24.30 0.51
CA CYS A 18 28.27 23.72 0.82
C CYS A 18 28.40 23.09 2.23
N THR A 19 28.16 23.87 3.28
CA THR A 19 27.76 23.27 4.55
C THR A 19 26.32 22.81 4.39
N THR A 20 26.15 21.57 3.95
CA THR A 20 24.93 20.83 4.25
C THR A 20 24.87 20.72 5.76
N ASN A 21 23.98 21.50 6.37
CA ASN A 21 23.65 21.37 7.78
C ASN A 21 22.85 20.07 7.92
N VAL A 22 23.54 18.93 7.84
CA VAL A 22 23.00 17.65 8.31
C VAL A 22 22.88 17.83 9.81
N GLY A 23 21.65 17.94 10.29
CA GLY A 23 21.35 18.17 11.70
C GLY A 23 22.19 17.24 12.56
N THR A 24 23.06 17.83 13.37
CA THR A 24 23.87 17.18 14.40
C THR A 24 22.99 16.80 15.59
N GLY A 25 21.88 16.15 15.32
CA GLY A 25 20.98 15.59 16.32
C GLY A 25 21.47 14.22 16.73
N SER A 26 21.46 13.96 18.03
CA SER A 26 21.68 12.63 18.59
C SER A 26 20.50 11.69 18.31
N VAL A 27 19.29 12.21 18.10
CA VAL A 27 18.05 11.45 17.87
C VAL A 27 17.94 10.99 16.41
N ARG A 28 17.81 9.67 16.20
CA ARG A 28 17.61 9.04 14.89
C ARG A 28 16.39 8.12 14.91
N PHE A 29 15.45 8.34 14.01
CA PHE A 29 14.27 7.47 13.86
C PHE A 29 14.68 6.12 13.26
N THR A 30 14.12 5.03 13.79
CA THR A 30 14.46 3.66 13.36
C THR A 30 13.27 2.84 12.90
N ASP A 31 12.06 3.23 13.30
CA ASP A 31 10.84 2.50 12.96
C ASP A 31 9.69 3.50 12.86
N LEU A 32 9.08 3.63 11.69
CA LEU A 32 8.00 4.58 11.42
C LEU A 32 6.88 3.79 10.75
N GLN A 33 5.74 3.70 11.42
CA GLN A 33 4.68 2.77 11.04
C GLN A 33 3.32 3.44 11.01
N THR A 34 2.49 2.99 10.10
CA THR A 34 1.05 3.28 10.05
C THR A 34 0.33 1.95 10.22
N GLU A 35 -0.57 1.84 11.20
CA GLU A 35 -1.23 0.57 11.55
C GLU A 35 -0.23 -0.60 11.73
N MET A 36 0.89 -0.32 12.41
CA MET A 36 1.97 -1.28 12.69
C MET A 36 2.68 -1.85 11.45
N ARG A 37 2.56 -1.18 10.30
CA ARG A 37 3.21 -1.56 9.04
C ARG A 37 4.05 -0.40 8.50
N GLU A 38 5.16 -0.73 7.85
CA GLU A 38 5.94 0.24 7.09
C GLU A 38 5.30 0.47 5.72
N ASN A 39 5.02 1.73 5.39
CA ASN A 39 4.48 2.17 4.09
C ASN A 39 3.32 1.31 3.54
N PRO A 40 2.26 1.02 4.32
CA PRO A 40 1.24 0.07 3.91
C PRO A 40 0.38 0.60 2.74
N GLU A 41 0.05 -0.30 1.82
CA GLU A 41 -0.95 -0.08 0.79
C GLU A 41 -2.32 -0.64 1.24
N GLY A 42 -3.39 0.09 0.94
CA GLY A 42 -4.76 -0.37 1.13
C GLY A 42 -5.22 -0.52 2.58
N LEU A 43 -4.97 0.49 3.42
CA LEU A 43 -5.54 0.53 4.76
C LEU A 43 -7.04 0.86 4.71
N GLY A 44 -7.87 -0.08 5.18
CA GLY A 44 -9.33 0.06 5.27
C GLY A 44 -9.82 0.79 6.54
N VAL A 45 -9.00 1.68 7.10
CA VAL A 45 -9.34 2.45 8.32
C VAL A 45 -9.43 3.94 7.98
N GLU A 46 -10.49 4.61 8.43
CA GLU A 46 -10.69 6.04 8.19
C GLU A 46 -9.75 6.93 9.02
N LYS A 47 -9.29 6.40 10.17
CA LYS A 47 -8.39 7.08 11.09
C LYS A 47 -7.18 6.19 11.39
N PRO A 48 -6.20 6.13 10.47
CA PRO A 48 -5.00 5.32 10.69
C PRO A 48 -4.21 5.82 11.90
N ARG A 49 -3.50 4.90 12.56
CA ARG A 49 -2.71 5.18 13.75
C ARG A 49 -1.22 5.13 13.44
N PHE A 50 -0.49 6.13 13.91
CA PHE A 50 0.94 6.30 13.68
C PHE A 50 1.75 5.84 14.88
N SER A 51 2.84 5.11 14.62
CA SER A 51 3.82 4.72 15.65
C SER A 51 5.22 5.09 15.18
N TRP A 52 6.07 5.52 16.11
CA TRP A 52 7.46 5.81 15.82
C TRP A 52 8.40 5.37 16.93
N LYS A 53 9.59 4.92 16.55
CA LYS A 53 10.72 4.68 17.45
C LYS A 53 11.89 5.55 17.02
N PHE A 54 12.64 6.02 18.01
CA PHE A 54 13.92 6.67 17.78
C PHE A 54 14.98 6.16 18.76
N THR A 55 16.22 6.38 18.39
CA THR A 55 17.42 6.05 19.17
C THR A 55 18.22 7.32 19.41
N SER A 56 19.05 7.32 20.45
CA SER A 56 19.98 8.40 20.73
C SER A 56 21.34 7.84 21.14
N ASP A 57 22.42 8.55 20.85
CA ASP A 57 23.76 8.26 21.39
C ASP A 57 23.94 8.78 22.83
N LYS A 58 22.97 9.54 23.34
CA LYS A 58 22.92 10.01 24.74
C LYS A 58 22.04 9.10 25.60
N PRO A 59 22.42 8.86 26.88
CA PRO A 59 21.57 8.13 27.81
C PRO A 59 20.36 8.95 28.26
N ASP A 60 19.29 8.24 28.64
CA ASP A 60 18.07 8.77 29.24
C ASP A 60 17.37 9.85 28.40
N VAL A 61 17.36 9.68 27.08
CA VAL A 61 16.60 10.53 26.15
C VAL A 61 15.17 10.04 26.08
N MET A 62 14.23 10.92 26.42
CA MET A 62 12.79 10.67 26.37
C MET A 62 12.10 11.75 25.56
N GLN A 63 11.07 11.35 24.81
CA GLN A 63 10.16 12.29 24.18
C GLN A 63 9.37 13.08 25.25
N LYS A 64 9.18 14.37 25.00
CA LYS A 64 8.34 15.28 25.80
C LYS A 64 7.18 15.84 24.99
N ALA A 65 7.33 15.93 23.67
CA ALA A 65 6.26 16.33 22.78
C ALA A 65 6.45 15.75 21.38
N TYR A 66 5.38 15.74 20.59
CA TYR A 66 5.41 15.40 19.18
C TYR A 66 4.57 16.35 18.32
N ARG A 67 4.78 16.30 17.01
CA ARG A 67 3.93 16.91 15.99
C ARG A 67 3.89 16.01 14.78
N ILE A 68 2.70 15.62 14.34
CA ILE A 68 2.47 14.86 13.11
C ILE A 68 1.93 15.81 12.05
N GLU A 69 2.47 15.70 10.85
CA GLU A 69 1.99 16.41 9.66
C GLU A 69 1.65 15.40 8.58
N VAL A 70 0.52 15.61 7.90
CA VAL A 70 0.01 14.75 6.83
C VAL A 70 -0.37 15.59 5.61
N ALA A 71 -0.05 15.12 4.41
CA ALA A 71 -0.47 15.73 3.15
C ALA A 71 -0.84 14.68 2.08
N ALA A 72 -1.49 15.12 1.01
CA ALA A 72 -1.84 14.28 -0.15
C ALA A 72 -0.66 14.03 -1.10
N SER A 73 0.38 14.87 -1.03
CA SER A 73 1.63 14.69 -1.77
C SER A 73 2.86 14.98 -0.92
N GLU A 74 3.98 14.36 -1.30
CA GLU A 74 5.27 14.59 -0.63
C GLU A 74 5.72 16.06 -0.74
N ASN A 75 5.43 16.73 -1.86
CA ASN A 75 5.79 18.14 -2.08
C ASN A 75 5.00 19.09 -1.18
N GLU A 76 3.71 18.86 -1.01
CA GLU A 76 2.87 19.58 -0.04
C GLU A 76 3.40 19.39 1.39
N LEU A 77 3.74 18.15 1.76
CA LEU A 77 4.31 17.86 3.08
C LEU A 77 5.66 18.57 3.31
N LYS A 78 6.55 18.54 2.31
CA LYS A 78 7.86 19.21 2.37
C LYS A 78 7.73 20.72 2.50
N SER A 79 6.83 21.33 1.73
CA SER A 79 6.59 22.78 1.76
C SER A 79 5.79 23.23 2.99
N GLY A 80 5.07 22.32 3.66
CA GLY A 80 4.12 22.64 4.72
C GLY A 80 2.85 23.32 4.22
N SER A 81 2.63 23.36 2.91
CA SER A 81 1.41 23.89 2.28
C SER A 81 0.46 22.75 1.96
N GLY A 82 -0.86 22.99 1.98
CA GLY A 82 -1.84 21.94 1.62
C GLY A 82 -1.94 20.78 2.62
N LEU A 83 -1.48 20.95 3.87
CA LEU A 83 -1.58 19.90 4.87
C LEU A 83 -3.03 19.48 5.11
N LEU A 84 -3.27 18.17 5.12
CA LEU A 84 -4.53 17.55 5.51
C LEU A 84 -4.65 17.46 7.03
N TRP A 85 -3.51 17.37 7.71
CA TRP A 85 -3.41 17.40 9.14
C TRP A 85 -2.10 18.02 9.60
N ASN A 86 -2.19 18.80 10.67
CA ASN A 86 -1.06 19.18 11.49
C ASN A 86 -1.54 19.10 12.93
N SER A 87 -0.97 18.21 13.75
CA SER A 87 -1.39 18.06 15.13
C SER A 87 -1.03 19.27 16.01
N GLY A 88 -0.21 20.19 15.50
CA GLY A 88 0.52 21.13 16.33
C GLY A 88 1.51 20.40 17.25
N ARG A 89 2.13 21.14 18.17
CA ARG A 89 2.93 20.53 19.23
C ARG A 89 1.99 19.95 20.29
N VAL A 90 2.07 18.65 20.51
CA VAL A 90 1.33 17.92 21.53
C VAL A 90 2.32 17.53 22.63
N ASP A 91 2.14 18.07 23.83
CA ASP A 91 2.97 17.75 25.01
C ASP A 91 2.60 16.37 25.56
N SER A 92 3.20 15.34 24.99
CA SER A 92 2.98 13.94 25.32
C SER A 92 4.22 13.09 24.98
N ASP A 93 4.46 12.06 25.78
CA ASP A 93 5.48 11.02 25.54
C ASP A 93 4.93 9.85 24.71
N GLN A 94 3.64 9.87 24.35
CA GLN A 94 3.03 8.86 23.49
C GLN A 94 3.71 8.83 22.12
N SER A 95 4.09 7.63 21.70
CA SER A 95 4.79 7.37 20.42
C SER A 95 4.25 6.14 19.68
N VAL A 96 3.18 5.54 20.22
CA VAL A 96 2.59 4.30 19.71
C VAL A 96 1.11 4.54 19.45
N LEU A 97 0.68 4.16 18.25
CA LEU A 97 -0.71 4.16 17.79
C LEU A 97 -1.44 5.50 18.02
N VAL A 98 -0.78 6.61 17.71
CA VAL A 98 -1.39 7.95 17.74
C VAL A 98 -2.37 8.08 16.58
N GLU A 99 -3.66 8.23 16.89
CA GLU A 99 -4.74 8.27 15.90
C GLU A 99 -4.70 9.55 15.05
N TYR A 100 -4.91 9.38 13.74
CA TYR A 100 -5.10 10.47 12.80
C TYR A 100 -6.36 11.30 13.16
N ALA A 101 -6.16 12.61 13.32
CA ALA A 101 -7.22 13.56 13.66
C ALA A 101 -7.39 14.69 12.61
N GLY A 102 -7.02 14.42 11.36
CA GLY A 102 -7.09 15.38 10.27
C GLY A 102 -8.39 15.37 9.48
N LYS A 103 -8.34 15.95 8.28
CA LYS A 103 -9.44 15.93 7.31
C LYS A 103 -9.82 14.49 6.92
N PRO A 104 -11.09 14.20 6.60
CA PRO A 104 -11.52 12.88 6.13
C PRO A 104 -10.65 12.36 4.98
N LEU A 105 -10.33 11.07 5.02
CA LEU A 105 -9.58 10.39 3.97
C LEU A 105 -10.53 10.00 2.82
N GLU A 106 -9.96 9.90 1.63
CA GLU A 106 -10.60 9.51 0.39
C GLU A 106 -10.11 8.12 -0.01
N SER A 107 -11.02 7.33 -0.55
CA SER A 107 -10.74 5.97 -1.00
C SER A 107 -9.67 5.92 -2.08
N GLY A 108 -8.80 4.93 -1.97
CA GLY A 108 -7.73 4.67 -2.93
C GLY A 108 -6.61 5.72 -2.98
N LYS A 109 -6.68 6.81 -2.22
CA LYS A 109 -5.64 7.86 -2.23
C LYS A 109 -4.41 7.46 -1.42
N LYS A 110 -3.25 7.95 -1.84
CA LYS A 110 -1.97 7.84 -1.14
C LYS A 110 -1.75 9.11 -0.32
N TYR A 111 -1.27 8.95 0.91
CA TYR A 111 -1.01 10.02 1.86
C TYR A 111 0.39 9.91 2.39
N PHE A 112 0.97 11.05 2.75
CA PHE A 112 2.34 11.17 3.22
C PHE A 112 2.31 11.79 4.61
N TRP A 113 3.15 11.29 5.51
CA TRP A 113 3.31 11.84 6.85
C TRP A 113 4.75 11.90 7.30
N ARG A 114 4.98 12.76 8.28
CA ARG A 114 6.22 12.83 9.06
C ARG A 114 5.89 13.19 10.51
N VAL A 115 6.80 12.88 11.41
CA VAL A 115 6.72 13.28 12.82
C VAL A 115 7.93 14.13 13.21
N THR A 116 7.68 15.18 13.99
CA THR A 116 8.70 15.93 14.71
C THR A 116 8.58 15.60 16.20
N VAL A 117 9.69 15.31 16.87
CA VAL A 117 9.74 15.02 18.31
C VAL A 117 10.61 16.05 19.03
N TRP A 118 10.20 16.40 20.25
CA TRP A 118 10.99 17.18 21.20
C TRP A 118 11.34 16.31 22.39
N THR A 119 12.58 16.37 22.87
CA THR A 119 13.06 15.52 23.96
C THR A 119 13.30 16.27 25.26
N ASN A 120 13.55 15.53 26.34
CA ASN A 120 14.00 16.05 27.63
C ASN A 120 15.45 16.58 27.64
N ARG A 121 16.14 16.56 26.49
CA ARG A 121 17.50 17.10 26.32
C ARG A 121 17.51 18.34 25.40
N ASP A 122 16.37 19.02 25.29
CA ASP A 122 16.15 20.19 24.42
C ASP A 122 16.47 19.94 22.93
N GLU A 123 16.44 18.67 22.52
CA GLU A 123 16.63 18.27 21.13
C GLU A 123 15.31 18.21 20.39
N THR A 124 15.29 18.74 19.16
CA THR A 124 14.18 18.60 18.21
C THR A 124 14.66 17.80 17.01
N ALA A 125 13.95 16.74 16.66
CA ALA A 125 14.27 15.89 15.52
C ALA A 125 13.03 15.64 14.66
N GLN A 126 13.20 15.60 13.34
CA GLN A 126 12.14 15.30 12.39
C GLN A 126 12.46 13.99 11.67
N SER A 127 11.44 13.17 11.47
CA SER A 127 11.56 11.92 10.74
C SER A 127 11.67 12.16 9.24
N ASP A 128 12.18 11.16 8.53
CA ASP A 128 11.92 11.04 7.10
C ASP A 128 10.41 10.95 6.84
N ILE A 129 10.01 11.24 5.60
CA ILE A 129 8.64 11.06 5.15
C ILE A 129 8.34 9.58 4.99
N ARG A 130 7.15 9.17 5.42
CA ARG A 130 6.54 7.86 5.17
C ARG A 130 5.20 8.06 4.50
N TYR A 131 4.64 7.00 3.94
CA TYR A 131 3.34 7.05 3.29
C TYR A 131 2.43 5.91 3.75
N TRP A 132 1.16 6.01 3.40
CA TRP A 132 0.25 4.89 3.31
C TRP A 132 -0.73 5.15 2.16
N SER A 133 -1.47 4.14 1.72
CA SER A 133 -2.67 4.37 0.92
C SER A 133 -3.92 3.90 1.61
N ALA A 134 -5.01 4.64 1.42
CA ALA A 134 -6.34 4.20 1.80
C ALA A 134 -6.80 3.10 0.84
N ALA A 135 -7.54 2.15 1.38
CA ALA A 135 -8.27 1.17 0.60
C ALA A 135 -9.55 1.80 0.00
N LEU A 136 -10.45 0.99 -0.56
CA LEU A 136 -11.84 1.40 -0.78
C LEU A 136 -12.57 1.43 0.57
N LEU A 137 -12.78 2.63 1.12
CA LEU A 137 -13.27 2.81 2.49
C LEU A 137 -14.77 2.54 2.64
N LYS A 138 -15.53 2.62 1.55
CA LYS A 138 -16.99 2.41 1.55
C LYS A 138 -17.37 1.42 0.46
N ASP A 139 -18.43 0.64 0.71
CA ASP A 139 -18.99 -0.28 -0.27
C ASP A 139 -19.37 0.42 -1.59
N SER A 140 -19.84 1.67 -1.52
CA SER A 140 -20.18 2.48 -2.69
C SER A 140 -18.99 2.86 -3.58
N ASP A 141 -17.76 2.70 -3.09
CA ASP A 141 -16.55 3.01 -3.83
C ASP A 141 -16.19 1.88 -4.81
N TRP A 142 -16.68 0.66 -4.56
CA TRP A 142 -16.64 -0.41 -5.55
C TRP A 142 -17.53 -0.06 -6.74
N LYS A 143 -16.92 -0.08 -7.93
CA LYS A 143 -17.59 -0.02 -9.23
C LYS A 143 -17.66 -1.39 -9.90
N ALA A 144 -16.92 -2.35 -9.37
CA ALA A 144 -16.88 -3.71 -9.86
C ALA A 144 -18.04 -4.57 -9.36
N GLN A 145 -18.28 -5.65 -10.09
CA GLN A 145 -19.34 -6.62 -9.81
C GLN A 145 -18.72 -7.96 -9.45
N TRP A 146 -19.41 -8.70 -8.59
CA TRP A 146 -19.08 -10.10 -8.35
C TRP A 146 -19.32 -10.93 -9.62
N ILE A 147 -18.27 -11.57 -10.12
CA ILE A 147 -18.31 -12.46 -11.27
C ILE A 147 -17.81 -13.86 -10.90
N GLY A 148 -18.19 -14.86 -11.68
CA GLY A 148 -17.74 -16.23 -11.49
C GLY A 148 -18.58 -17.18 -12.33
N LEU A 149 -18.07 -18.39 -12.54
CA LEU A 149 -18.82 -19.45 -13.19
C LEU A 149 -19.92 -19.95 -12.25
N ASN A 150 -21.17 -19.70 -12.61
CA ASN A 150 -22.33 -20.11 -11.83
C ASN A 150 -22.85 -21.50 -12.25
N ASP A 151 -21.92 -22.42 -12.46
CA ASP A 151 -22.20 -23.81 -12.83
C ASP A 151 -21.39 -24.78 -11.97
N THR A 152 -21.96 -25.97 -11.79
CA THR A 152 -21.30 -27.09 -11.10
C THR A 152 -20.66 -28.07 -12.09
N ALA A 153 -20.34 -27.63 -13.31
CA ALA A 153 -19.64 -28.50 -14.25
C ALA A 153 -18.29 -28.89 -13.67
N ASN A 154 -17.92 -30.16 -13.79
CA ASN A 154 -16.71 -30.75 -13.20
C ASN A 154 -16.68 -30.74 -11.66
N LEU A 155 -17.78 -30.40 -10.98
CA LEU A 155 -17.92 -30.62 -9.54
C LEU A 155 -18.11 -32.12 -9.30
N LYS A 156 -17.19 -32.73 -8.56
CA LYS A 156 -17.30 -34.13 -8.11
C LYS A 156 -17.43 -34.19 -6.60
N VAL A 157 -18.23 -35.14 -6.12
CA VAL A 157 -18.35 -35.45 -4.70
C VAL A 157 -17.98 -36.91 -4.52
N GLU A 158 -16.85 -37.18 -3.88
CA GLU A 158 -16.28 -38.52 -3.67
C GLU A 158 -15.86 -38.63 -2.20
N ASP A 159 -16.38 -39.60 -1.45
CA ASP A 159 -16.01 -39.87 -0.04
C ASP A 159 -15.92 -38.62 0.84
N ASN A 160 -16.99 -37.80 0.86
CA ASN A 160 -17.12 -36.51 1.55
C ASN A 160 -16.19 -35.38 1.05
N ARG A 161 -15.39 -35.61 0.01
CA ARG A 161 -14.57 -34.59 -0.65
C ARG A 161 -15.37 -33.94 -1.77
N THR A 162 -15.29 -32.62 -1.83
CA THR A 162 -15.81 -31.83 -2.95
C THR A 162 -14.63 -31.39 -3.81
N ILE A 163 -14.60 -31.84 -5.06
CA ILE A 163 -13.54 -31.53 -6.02
C ILE A 163 -14.15 -30.61 -7.08
N LEU A 164 -13.70 -29.37 -7.12
CA LEU A 164 -13.96 -28.44 -8.20
C LEU A 164 -12.61 -27.91 -8.70
N PRO A 165 -12.28 -28.05 -9.99
CA PRO A 165 -11.05 -27.48 -10.55
C PRO A 165 -11.01 -25.97 -10.35
N ALA A 166 -9.79 -25.42 -10.23
CA ALA A 166 -9.61 -23.98 -10.19
C ALA A 166 -10.22 -23.33 -11.44
N ARG A 167 -10.92 -22.22 -11.26
CA ARG A 167 -11.57 -21.48 -12.36
C ARG A 167 -10.71 -20.28 -12.72
N TYR A 168 -10.40 -20.10 -14.00
CA TYR A 168 -9.60 -18.99 -14.47
C TYR A 168 -10.50 -17.93 -15.07
N LEU A 169 -10.32 -16.68 -14.63
CA LEU A 169 -11.02 -15.50 -15.13
C LEU A 169 -9.99 -14.56 -15.75
N ARG A 170 -10.28 -13.99 -16.92
CA ARG A 170 -9.37 -13.05 -17.59
C ARG A 170 -10.11 -11.87 -18.23
N LYS A 171 -9.41 -10.74 -18.30
CA LYS A 171 -9.82 -9.56 -19.08
C LYS A 171 -8.61 -8.89 -19.70
N GLU A 172 -8.75 -8.50 -20.96
CA GLU A 172 -7.81 -7.61 -21.64
C GLU A 172 -8.29 -6.18 -21.52
N PHE A 173 -7.34 -5.24 -21.49
CA PHE A 173 -7.62 -3.81 -21.47
C PHE A 173 -6.44 -3.06 -22.10
N ASP A 174 -6.72 -1.88 -22.65
CA ASP A 174 -5.70 -0.98 -23.19
C ASP A 174 -5.44 0.17 -22.23
N ALA A 175 -4.17 0.39 -21.90
CA ALA A 175 -3.74 1.56 -21.14
C ALA A 175 -3.39 2.70 -22.08
N VAL A 176 -4.11 3.81 -21.97
CA VAL A 176 -3.98 4.98 -22.89
C VAL A 176 -2.60 5.65 -22.81
N SER A 177 -1.97 5.61 -21.64
CA SER A 177 -0.64 6.18 -21.41
C SER A 177 0.15 5.33 -20.40
N LYS A 178 1.37 5.74 -20.10
CA LYS A 178 2.17 5.13 -19.03
C LYS A 178 1.51 5.44 -17.67
N PRO A 179 1.24 4.43 -16.83
CA PRO A 179 0.71 4.66 -15.50
C PRO A 179 1.68 5.45 -14.63
N ARG A 180 1.17 6.51 -14.00
CA ARG A 180 1.81 7.15 -12.84
C ARG A 180 1.59 6.31 -11.58
N ARG A 181 0.39 5.72 -11.45
CA ARG A 181 0.02 4.82 -10.38
C ARG A 181 -1.07 3.86 -10.86
N ALA A 182 -0.98 2.59 -10.50
CA ALA A 182 -2.03 1.61 -10.76
C ALA A 182 -2.21 0.70 -9.54
N VAL A 183 -3.43 0.64 -9.01
CA VAL A 183 -3.72 -0.12 -7.79
C VAL A 183 -4.85 -1.10 -8.04
N LEU A 184 -4.59 -2.38 -7.77
CA LEU A 184 -5.55 -3.45 -7.86
C LEU A 184 -6.15 -3.75 -6.48
N TYR A 185 -7.47 -3.63 -6.36
CA TYR A 185 -8.29 -4.11 -5.26
C TYR A 185 -8.95 -5.42 -5.69
N VAL A 186 -8.72 -6.51 -4.96
CA VAL A 186 -9.17 -7.83 -5.41
C VAL A 186 -9.56 -8.75 -4.26
N SER A 187 -10.67 -9.45 -4.43
CA SER A 187 -11.08 -10.55 -3.56
C SER A 187 -11.63 -11.71 -4.40
N GLY A 188 -10.92 -12.83 -4.39
CA GLY A 188 -11.48 -14.12 -4.78
C GLY A 188 -11.98 -14.89 -3.57
N VAL A 189 -13.29 -15.03 -3.41
CA VAL A 189 -13.85 -15.81 -2.29
C VAL A 189 -13.52 -17.29 -2.46
N GLY A 190 -12.91 -17.87 -1.42
CA GLY A 190 -12.23 -19.15 -1.49
C GLY A 190 -10.73 -18.94 -1.36
N SER A 191 -10.06 -18.76 -2.50
CA SER A 191 -8.68 -18.27 -2.60
C SER A 191 -8.45 -17.76 -4.01
N SER A 192 -7.56 -16.77 -4.19
CA SER A 192 -7.20 -16.26 -5.52
C SER A 192 -5.71 -16.10 -5.71
N VAL A 193 -5.23 -16.37 -6.92
CA VAL A 193 -3.91 -15.92 -7.39
C VAL A 193 -4.12 -14.99 -8.57
N CYS A 194 -3.55 -13.78 -8.49
CA CYS A 194 -3.70 -12.75 -9.51
C CYS A 194 -2.46 -12.66 -10.40
N TYR A 195 -2.68 -12.35 -11.67
CA TYR A 195 -1.64 -12.21 -12.68
C TYR A 195 -1.89 -10.94 -13.50
N ILE A 196 -0.83 -10.18 -13.77
CA ILE A 196 -0.85 -9.06 -14.70
C ILE A 196 0.23 -9.30 -15.75
N ASN A 197 -0.16 -9.34 -17.03
CA ASN A 197 0.74 -9.58 -18.14
C ASN A 197 1.62 -10.84 -17.96
N GLY A 198 1.05 -11.89 -17.36
CA GLY A 198 1.72 -13.16 -17.09
C GLY A 198 2.56 -13.20 -15.79
N ASN A 199 2.76 -12.07 -15.11
CA ASN A 199 3.50 -12.02 -13.85
C ASN A 199 2.53 -12.15 -12.66
N THR A 200 2.89 -12.96 -11.67
CA THR A 200 2.14 -13.08 -10.40
C THR A 200 2.14 -11.76 -9.64
N VAL A 201 0.98 -11.36 -9.12
CA VAL A 201 0.82 -10.18 -8.26
C VAL A 201 0.84 -10.60 -6.79
N GLY A 202 1.67 -9.91 -6.00
CA GLY A 202 1.84 -10.18 -4.57
C GLY A 202 2.63 -11.46 -4.27
N ASP A 203 2.90 -11.69 -2.99
CA ASP A 203 3.51 -12.90 -2.44
C ASP A 203 2.57 -13.67 -1.48
N ASP A 204 1.32 -13.21 -1.36
CA ASP A 204 0.29 -13.86 -0.55
C ASP A 204 -0.01 -15.27 -1.08
N VAL A 205 0.02 -16.25 -0.17
CA VAL A 205 -0.41 -17.62 -0.45
C VAL A 205 -1.75 -17.84 0.26
N PHE A 206 -2.77 -18.28 -0.48
CA PHE A 206 -4.15 -18.49 0.00
C PHE A 206 -4.92 -17.21 0.38
N GLY A 207 -4.50 -16.04 -0.11
CA GLY A 207 -5.26 -14.81 0.03
C GLY A 207 -6.50 -14.77 -0.89
N PRO A 208 -7.57 -14.03 -0.52
CA PRO A 208 -7.83 -13.45 0.80
C PRO A 208 -8.16 -14.53 1.86
N LEU A 209 -7.84 -14.24 3.13
CA LEU A 209 -8.03 -15.19 4.24
C LEU A 209 -9.51 -15.54 4.49
N PRO A 210 -9.81 -16.77 4.96
CA PRO A 210 -11.16 -17.18 5.23
C PRO A 210 -11.77 -16.43 6.41
N THR A 211 -13.03 -16.04 6.26
CA THR A 211 -13.84 -15.32 7.24
C THR A 211 -15.25 -15.90 7.27
N TRP A 212 -16.13 -15.37 8.11
CA TRP A 212 -17.57 -15.61 7.96
C TRP A 212 -18.09 -14.76 6.79
N TYR A 213 -18.11 -15.33 5.59
CA TYR A 213 -18.30 -14.57 4.35
C TYR A 213 -19.67 -13.86 4.24
N ASP A 214 -20.70 -14.33 4.96
CA ASP A 214 -21.99 -13.63 5.05
C ASP A 214 -21.91 -12.33 5.88
N ALA A 215 -20.92 -12.21 6.78
CA ALA A 215 -20.71 -11.02 7.61
C ALA A 215 -19.64 -10.08 7.03
N SER A 216 -18.57 -10.63 6.46
CA SER A 216 -17.46 -9.82 5.95
C SER A 216 -16.66 -10.58 4.90
N VAL A 217 -16.21 -9.90 3.85
CA VAL A 217 -15.28 -10.45 2.87
C VAL A 217 -14.06 -9.54 2.78
N PRO A 218 -12.85 -9.98 3.18
CA PRO A 218 -11.65 -9.18 3.02
C PRO A 218 -11.21 -9.16 1.56
N TYR A 219 -10.63 -8.03 1.13
CA TYR A 219 -9.96 -7.90 -0.15
C TYR A 219 -8.52 -7.45 0.05
N LEU A 220 -7.69 -7.71 -0.95
CA LEU A 220 -6.27 -7.39 -0.99
C LEU A 220 -6.05 -6.19 -1.91
N THR A 221 -5.03 -5.40 -1.59
CA THR A 221 -4.67 -4.18 -2.34
C THR A 221 -3.22 -4.28 -2.78
N TYR A 222 -2.97 -4.09 -4.07
CA TYR A 222 -1.63 -4.19 -4.65
C TYR A 222 -1.33 -2.96 -5.51
N ASP A 223 -0.18 -2.31 -5.26
CA ASP A 223 0.40 -1.39 -6.23
C ASP A 223 1.02 -2.22 -7.36
N ILE A 224 0.39 -2.19 -8.53
CA ILE A 224 0.81 -2.92 -9.73
C ILE A 224 1.30 -1.97 -10.83
N THR A 225 1.70 -0.74 -10.46
CA THR A 225 2.14 0.30 -11.41
C THR A 225 3.21 -0.22 -12.36
N SER A 226 4.19 -0.97 -11.84
CA SER A 226 5.31 -1.52 -12.63
C SER A 226 4.93 -2.67 -13.56
N PHE A 227 3.74 -3.26 -13.41
CA PHE A 227 3.27 -4.39 -14.21
C PHE A 227 2.54 -3.95 -15.48
N ILE A 228 2.03 -2.71 -15.49
CA ILE A 228 1.21 -2.17 -16.59
C ILE A 228 2.10 -1.38 -17.55
N LYS A 229 1.88 -1.62 -18.84
CA LYS A 229 2.53 -0.89 -19.95
C LYS A 229 1.49 -0.11 -20.74
N LYS A 230 1.92 0.91 -21.49
CA LYS A 230 1.04 1.56 -22.49
C LYS A 230 0.57 0.54 -23.54
N GLY A 231 -0.69 0.63 -23.97
CA GLY A 231 -1.31 -0.28 -24.93
C GLY A 231 -1.90 -1.53 -24.26
N ALA A 232 -1.84 -2.67 -24.94
CA ALA A 232 -2.52 -3.88 -24.51
C ALA A 232 -1.93 -4.51 -23.24
N ASN A 233 -2.80 -4.79 -22.28
CA ASN A 233 -2.53 -5.49 -21.04
C ASN A 233 -3.58 -6.58 -20.80
N ALA A 234 -3.26 -7.54 -19.94
CA ALA A 234 -4.20 -8.55 -19.49
C ALA A 234 -4.11 -8.75 -17.98
N ILE A 235 -5.28 -8.86 -17.33
CA ILE A 235 -5.44 -9.36 -15.97
C ILE A 235 -5.98 -10.79 -16.02
N GLY A 236 -5.42 -11.67 -15.21
CA GLY A 236 -5.87 -13.05 -15.02
C GLY A 236 -5.98 -13.37 -13.54
N VAL A 237 -6.99 -14.13 -13.15
CA VAL A 237 -7.19 -14.58 -11.77
C VAL A 237 -7.55 -16.06 -11.77
N ALA A 238 -6.78 -16.85 -11.04
CA ALA A 238 -7.12 -18.24 -10.74
C ALA A 238 -7.88 -18.30 -9.41
N LEU A 239 -9.11 -18.80 -9.42
CA LEU A 239 -9.94 -18.99 -8.24
C LEU A 239 -9.88 -20.44 -7.75
N GLY A 240 -9.48 -20.61 -6.50
CA GLY A 240 -9.58 -21.86 -5.77
C GLY A 240 -10.78 -21.89 -4.84
N ASN A 241 -11.18 -23.11 -4.46
CA ASN A 241 -12.36 -23.35 -3.62
C ASN A 241 -12.24 -22.75 -2.22
N GLY A 242 -11.03 -22.83 -1.65
CA GLY A 242 -10.72 -22.43 -0.27
C GLY A 242 -11.74 -22.97 0.74
N ARG A 243 -12.09 -22.15 1.74
CA ARG A 243 -13.16 -22.44 2.70
C ARG A 243 -14.55 -21.99 2.22
N TYR A 244 -14.63 -21.30 1.08
CA TYR A 244 -15.88 -20.78 0.56
C TYR A 244 -16.77 -21.91 -0.02
N LEU A 245 -16.15 -22.81 -0.78
CA LEU A 245 -16.76 -24.07 -1.20
C LEU A 245 -16.22 -25.21 -0.31
N THR A 246 -17.03 -25.65 0.65
CA THR A 246 -16.61 -26.60 1.68
C THR A 246 -16.59 -28.07 1.22
N MET A 247 -15.75 -28.88 1.87
CA MET A 247 -15.90 -30.33 1.94
C MET A 247 -17.16 -30.69 2.75
N ARG A 248 -17.83 -31.79 2.40
CA ARG A 248 -19.13 -32.17 3.00
C ARG A 248 -18.91 -33.04 4.26
N GLU A 249 -18.20 -32.50 5.24
CA GLU A 249 -18.15 -33.09 6.58
C GLU A 249 -19.27 -32.53 7.47
N LYS A 250 -19.74 -33.35 8.41
CA LYS A 250 -20.84 -32.98 9.32
C LYS A 250 -20.44 -31.75 10.15
N GLY A 251 -21.20 -30.67 10.04
CA GLY A 251 -20.97 -29.41 10.76
C GLY A 251 -20.20 -28.35 9.95
N MET A 252 -19.81 -28.64 8.71
CA MET A 252 -19.20 -27.64 7.82
C MET A 252 -20.27 -26.86 7.03
N PHE A 253 -20.07 -25.53 6.93
CA PHE A 253 -20.94 -24.61 6.20
C PHE A 253 -20.24 -24.14 4.91
N GLY A 254 -20.98 -24.05 3.81
CA GLY A 254 -20.49 -23.54 2.53
C GLY A 254 -21.27 -22.31 2.10
N PHE A 255 -20.61 -21.40 1.40
CA PHE A 255 -21.16 -20.08 1.04
C PHE A 255 -21.49 -19.96 -0.45
N GLY A 256 -20.97 -20.87 -1.28
CA GLY A 256 -21.28 -20.94 -2.70
C GLY A 256 -20.11 -21.44 -3.55
N LEU A 257 -20.18 -21.17 -4.85
CA LEU A 257 -19.08 -21.38 -5.80
C LEU A 257 -18.13 -20.18 -5.75
N PRO A 258 -16.81 -20.38 -5.95
CA PRO A 258 -15.84 -19.29 -5.97
C PRO A 258 -16.23 -18.15 -6.91
N ARG A 259 -16.09 -16.91 -6.43
CA ARG A 259 -16.38 -15.67 -7.17
C ARG A 259 -15.26 -14.67 -6.99
N LEU A 260 -15.17 -13.73 -7.93
CA LEU A 260 -14.20 -12.66 -7.97
C LEU A 260 -14.92 -11.32 -7.93
N ILE A 261 -14.41 -10.40 -7.11
CA ILE A 261 -14.57 -8.97 -7.33
C ILE A 261 -13.17 -8.37 -7.50
N ALA A 262 -12.98 -7.57 -8.55
CA ALA A 262 -11.71 -6.95 -8.86
C ALA A 262 -11.92 -5.56 -9.46
N GLN A 263 -11.19 -4.57 -8.93
CA GLN A 263 -11.17 -3.22 -9.45
C GLN A 263 -9.72 -2.73 -9.53
N LEU A 264 -9.33 -2.27 -10.71
CA LEU A 264 -8.02 -1.69 -10.97
C LEU A 264 -8.19 -0.22 -11.29
N ASP A 265 -7.70 0.64 -10.41
CA ASP A 265 -7.68 2.09 -10.59
C ASP A 265 -6.33 2.51 -11.17
N ILE A 266 -6.33 3.22 -12.30
CA ILE A 266 -5.12 3.67 -12.98
C ILE A 266 -5.14 5.20 -13.07
N GLU A 267 -4.08 5.83 -12.59
CA GLU A 267 -3.77 7.24 -12.81
C GLU A 267 -2.60 7.33 -13.79
N TYR A 268 -2.76 8.04 -14.90
CA TYR A 268 -1.75 8.13 -15.94
C TYR A 268 -0.86 9.38 -15.81
N GLU A 269 0.33 9.33 -16.42
CA GLU A 269 1.25 10.48 -16.47
C GLU A 269 0.67 11.69 -17.25
N ASN A 270 -0.29 11.46 -18.16
CA ASN A 270 -0.99 12.52 -18.90
C ASN A 270 -2.16 13.15 -18.11
N GLY A 271 -2.43 12.68 -16.89
CA GLY A 271 -3.53 13.16 -16.04
C GLY A 271 -4.88 12.49 -16.28
N GLU A 272 -4.98 11.57 -17.24
CA GLU A 272 -6.18 10.74 -17.41
C GLU A 272 -6.27 9.65 -16.34
N HIS A 273 -7.47 9.10 -16.18
CA HIS A 273 -7.77 8.05 -15.21
C HIS A 273 -8.65 6.98 -15.84
N ASP A 274 -8.33 5.72 -15.59
CA ASP A 274 -9.15 4.58 -15.98
C ASP A 274 -9.47 3.68 -14.79
N ILE A 275 -10.63 3.04 -14.84
CA ILE A 275 -11.05 2.03 -13.87
C ILE A 275 -11.42 0.76 -14.62
N ILE A 276 -10.65 -0.31 -14.43
CA ILE A 276 -10.93 -1.61 -15.02
C ILE A 276 -11.61 -2.48 -13.96
N VAL A 277 -12.82 -2.93 -14.25
CA VAL A 277 -13.68 -3.64 -13.29
C VAL A 277 -13.96 -5.08 -13.69
N SER A 278 -14.20 -5.92 -12.69
CA SER A 278 -14.88 -7.21 -12.85
C SER A 278 -16.35 -7.00 -13.23
N ASP A 279 -16.73 -7.53 -14.39
CA ASP A 279 -18.05 -7.38 -15.00
C ASP A 279 -18.31 -8.53 -16.00
N GLY A 280 -19.46 -8.52 -16.67
CA GLY A 280 -19.85 -9.55 -17.63
C GLY A 280 -18.99 -9.65 -18.91
N THR A 281 -17.98 -8.79 -19.09
CA THR A 281 -17.08 -8.85 -20.26
C THR A 281 -15.85 -9.74 -20.02
N TRP A 282 -15.65 -10.21 -18.78
CA TRP A 282 -14.59 -11.16 -18.46
C TRP A 282 -14.84 -12.51 -19.10
N MET A 283 -13.77 -13.14 -19.56
CA MET A 283 -13.80 -14.52 -20.06
C MET A 283 -13.46 -15.48 -18.92
N ALA A 284 -14.01 -16.69 -18.98
CA ALA A 284 -13.75 -17.75 -18.03
C ALA A 284 -13.34 -19.05 -18.74
N SER A 285 -12.47 -19.83 -18.10
CA SER A 285 -12.05 -21.17 -18.53
C SER A 285 -11.85 -22.10 -17.35
#